data_AF-A0A143Y7H2-F1
#
_entry.id   AF-A0A143Y7H2-F1
#
_cell.length_a   1.000
_cell.length_b   1.000
_cell.length_c   1.000
_cell.angle_alpha   90.00
_cell.angle_beta   90.00
_cell.angle_gamma   90.00
#
_symmetry.space_group_name_H-M   'P 1'
#
loop_
_entity.id
_entity.type
_entity.pdbx_description
1 polymer ?
#
loop_
_entity_poly.entity_id
_entity_poly.type
_entity_poly.pdbx_seq_one_letter_code
_entity_poly.pdbx_strand_id
1 'polypeptide(L)'
;MSDRNTQSGLPPEKDYWSIVRTAFEDDVMNNGFQMTLNNGIYDIFECGFLIYTLDGNKLIYKKRYYCKFVDDDRTAVLEKILYKHFGWGGPGSSLISEKIIS
;
A
#
# COMPACT_ATOMS: atom_id res chain seq x y z
N MET A 1 -24.65 10.63 31.65
CA MET A 1 -23.63 9.59 31.87
C MET A 1 -24.00 8.48 30.90
N SER A 2 -23.53 8.57 29.64
CA SER A 2 -22.30 7.92 29.14
C SER A 2 -22.48 6.40 29.26
N ASP A 3 -22.60 5.63 28.17
CA ASP A 3 -21.50 5.40 27.24
C ASP A 3 -21.95 5.08 25.81
N ARG A 4 -21.39 5.84 24.85
CA ARG A 4 -21.30 5.46 23.45
C ARG A 4 -20.13 4.48 23.32
N ASN A 5 -20.40 3.18 23.40
CA ASN A 5 -19.39 2.19 23.09
C ASN A 5 -19.42 1.91 21.57
N THR A 6 -18.81 2.82 20.82
CA THR A 6 -18.50 2.62 19.41
C THR A 6 -17.36 1.62 19.34
N GLN A 7 -17.67 0.32 19.38
CA GLN A 7 -16.72 -0.71 18.96
C GLN A 7 -16.60 -0.62 17.44
N SER A 8 -15.61 0.16 17.01
CA SER A 8 -15.03 0.13 15.67
C SER A 8 -14.56 -1.29 15.38
N GLY A 9 -15.35 -2.02 14.60
CA GLY A 9 -15.10 -3.39 14.15
C GLY A 9 -13.96 -3.47 13.14
N LEU A 10 -12.74 -3.12 13.56
CA LEU A 10 -11.54 -3.56 12.87
C LEU A 10 -11.15 -4.91 13.47
N PRO A 11 -11.03 -5.98 12.66
CA PRO A 11 -10.54 -7.26 13.17
C PRO A 11 -9.12 -7.06 13.73
N PRO A 12 -8.70 -7.90 14.70
CA PRO A 12 -7.35 -7.84 15.25
C PRO A 12 -6.34 -7.82 14.10
N GLU A 13 -5.36 -6.91 14.13
CA GLU A 13 -4.47 -6.56 12.99
C GLU A 13 -3.91 -7.74 12.18
N LYS A 14 -3.76 -8.92 12.80
CA LYS A 14 -3.35 -10.17 12.16
C LYS A 14 -4.33 -10.70 11.09
N ASP A 15 -5.62 -10.46 11.24
CA ASP A 15 -6.67 -10.93 10.32
C ASP A 15 -6.97 -9.93 9.21
N TYR A 16 -6.74 -8.64 9.44
CA TYR A 16 -6.94 -7.64 8.39
C TYR A 16 -5.98 -7.88 7.22
N TRP A 17 -4.68 -7.96 7.50
CA TRP A 17 -3.66 -8.18 6.46
C TRP A 17 -3.91 -9.46 5.66
N SER A 18 -4.26 -10.56 6.31
CA SER A 18 -4.51 -11.84 5.62
C SER A 18 -5.70 -11.77 4.64
N ILE A 19 -6.71 -10.94 4.95
CA ILE A 19 -7.90 -10.73 4.11
C ILE A 19 -7.58 -9.78 2.94
N VAL A 20 -6.94 -8.64 3.19
CA VAL A 20 -6.66 -7.65 2.13
C VAL A 20 -5.45 -8.02 1.27
N ARG A 21 -4.54 -8.87 1.74
CA ARG A 21 -3.32 -9.25 1.00
C ARG A 21 -3.65 -9.76 -0.40
N THR A 22 -4.46 -10.82 -0.54
CA THR A 22 -4.69 -11.42 -1.86
C THR A 22 -5.27 -10.42 -2.85
N ALA A 23 -6.26 -9.62 -2.42
CA ALA A 23 -6.87 -8.60 -3.27
C ALA A 23 -5.88 -7.48 -3.65
N PHE A 24 -4.98 -7.11 -2.73
CA PHE A 24 -3.89 -6.18 -3.02
C PHE A 24 -2.89 -6.76 -4.02
N GLU A 25 -2.44 -8.01 -3.81
CA GLU A 25 -1.50 -8.68 -4.71
C GLU A 25 -2.08 -8.79 -6.13
N ASP A 26 -3.36 -9.18 -6.25
CA ASP A 26 -4.08 -9.26 -7.52
C ASP A 26 -4.19 -7.89 -8.20
N ASP A 27 -4.57 -6.83 -7.49
CA ASP A 27 -4.67 -5.49 -8.08
C ASP A 27 -3.31 -4.98 -8.58
N VAL A 28 -2.23 -5.23 -7.83
CA VAL A 28 -0.86 -4.86 -8.24
C VAL A 28 -0.46 -5.59 -9.53
N MET A 29 -0.66 -6.91 -9.59
CA MET A 29 -0.32 -7.72 -10.76
C MET A 29 -1.19 -7.40 -11.97
N ASN A 30 -2.50 -7.19 -11.78
CA ASN A 30 -3.44 -6.83 -12.85
C ASN A 30 -3.15 -5.46 -13.47
N ASN A 31 -2.48 -4.57 -12.73
CA ASN A 31 -2.02 -3.29 -13.25
C ASN A 31 -0.61 -3.36 -13.87
N GLY A 32 -0.03 -4.55 -14.01
CA GLY A 32 1.25 -4.77 -14.70
C GLY A 32 2.49 -4.51 -13.86
N PHE A 33 2.34 -4.30 -12.54
CA PHE A 33 3.48 -4.19 -11.64
C PHE A 33 4.03 -5.58 -11.28
N GLN A 34 5.32 -5.62 -11.00
CA GLN A 34 5.96 -6.80 -10.43
C GLN A 34 6.11 -6.63 -8.93
N MET A 35 6.09 -7.74 -8.19
CA MET A 35 6.15 -7.69 -6.74
C MET A 35 6.89 -8.90 -6.18
N THR A 36 7.73 -8.67 -5.18
CA THR A 36 8.45 -9.73 -4.46
C THR A 36 8.23 -9.57 -2.96
N LEU A 37 8.06 -10.69 -2.26
CA LEU A 37 7.89 -10.74 -0.80
C LEU A 37 9.18 -11.23 -0.13
N ASN A 38 9.78 -10.39 0.71
CA ASN A 38 10.96 -10.71 1.49
C ASN A 38 10.71 -10.36 2.97
N ASN A 39 10.66 -11.37 3.84
CA ASN A 39 10.49 -11.19 5.29
C ASN A 39 9.31 -10.27 5.70
N GLY A 40 8.17 -10.39 5.03
CA GLY A 40 6.98 -9.56 5.31
C GLY A 40 7.03 -8.16 4.69
N ILE A 41 8.09 -7.85 3.93
CA ILE A 41 8.21 -6.62 3.15
C ILE A 41 7.95 -6.96 1.68
N TYR A 42 7.05 -6.20 1.08
CA TYR A 42 6.73 -6.25 -0.33
C TYR A 42 7.51 -5.18 -1.07
N ASP A 43 8.37 -5.62 -1.96
CA ASP A 43 9.06 -4.76 -2.91
C ASP A 43 8.25 -4.75 -4.21
N ILE A 44 7.84 -3.56 -4.66
CA ILE A 44 6.98 -3.38 -5.84
C ILE A 44 7.79 -2.67 -6.91
N PHE A 45 7.78 -3.23 -8.12
CA PHE A 45 8.60 -2.82 -9.24
C PHE A 45 7.75 -2.43 -10.45
N GLU A 46 8.23 -1.46 -11.20
CA GLU A 46 7.75 -1.08 -12.52
C GLU A 46 8.92 -1.11 -13.49
N CYS A 47 8.78 -1.85 -14.60
CA CYS A 47 9.84 -2.02 -15.61
C CYS A 47 11.22 -2.40 -15.02
N GLY A 48 11.25 -3.21 -13.96
CA GLY A 48 12.47 -3.63 -13.28
C GLY A 48 13.03 -2.63 -12.25
N PHE A 49 12.38 -1.49 -12.05
CA PHE A 49 12.78 -0.49 -11.06
C PHE A 49 11.93 -0.59 -9.80
N LEU A 50 12.58 -0.62 -8.63
CA LEU A 50 11.91 -0.59 -7.34
C LEU A 50 11.28 0.79 -7.11
N ILE A 51 9.94 0.82 -6.98
CA ILE A 51 9.18 2.06 -6.81
C ILE A 51 8.63 2.21 -5.39
N TYR A 52 8.21 1.12 -4.77
CA TYR A 52 7.66 1.12 -3.42
C TYR A 52 8.12 -0.09 -2.61
N THR A 53 8.24 0.11 -1.30
CA THR A 53 8.39 -0.99 -0.33
C THR A 53 7.27 -0.90 0.70
N LEU A 54 6.51 -1.97 0.92
CA LEU A 54 5.41 -2.07 1.87
C LEU A 54 5.74 -3.09 2.97
N ASP A 55 5.82 -2.64 4.22
CA ASP A 55 5.87 -3.53 5.39
C ASP A 55 4.44 -3.98 5.71
N GLY A 56 4.09 -5.22 5.37
CA GLY A 56 2.74 -5.75 5.55
C GLY A 56 2.34 -5.93 7.02
N ASN A 57 3.31 -6.04 7.95
CA ASN A 57 3.01 -6.15 9.37
C ASN A 57 2.69 -4.79 10.00
N LYS A 58 3.33 -3.73 9.50
CA LYS A 58 3.14 -2.35 10.02
C LYS A 58 2.22 -1.50 9.15
N LEU A 59 1.82 -2.02 7.99
CA LEU A 59 1.11 -1.29 6.94
C LEU A 59 1.83 0.01 6.54
N ILE A 60 3.17 0.00 6.58
CA ILE A 60 3.99 1.17 6.24
C ILE A 60 4.50 0.98 4.82
N TYR A 61 4.12 1.88 3.92
CA TYR A 61 4.69 1.92 2.56
C TYR A 61 5.61 3.12 2.37
N LYS A 62 6.70 2.91 1.63
CA LYS A 62 7.72 3.91 1.36
C LYS A 62 8.02 4.01 -0.12
N LYS A 63 7.87 5.21 -0.68
CA LYS A 63 8.31 5.50 -2.05
C LYS A 63 9.83 5.43 -2.13
N ARG A 64 10.34 4.85 -3.21
CA ARG A 64 11.77 4.75 -3.50
C ARG A 64 12.11 5.67 -4.66
N TYR A 65 12.90 6.71 -4.38
CA TYR A 65 13.22 7.80 -5.31
C TYR A 65 14.20 7.42 -6.44
N TYR A 66 14.51 6.14 -6.61
CA TYR A 66 15.56 5.71 -7.54
C TYR A 66 15.13 5.73 -9.01
N CYS A 67 13.84 5.93 -9.30
CA CYS A 67 13.38 5.89 -10.68
C CYS A 67 12.98 7.27 -11.20
N LYS A 68 13.94 7.96 -11.84
CA LYS A 68 13.65 9.08 -12.78
C LYS A 68 12.97 8.61 -14.07
N PHE A 69 12.80 7.29 -14.24
CA PHE A 69 12.35 6.65 -15.48
C PHE A 69 10.96 6.03 -15.38
N VAL A 70 10.37 5.98 -14.19
CA VAL A 70 8.98 5.54 -14.02
C VAL A 70 8.10 6.75 -14.23
N ASP A 71 7.13 6.58 -15.13
CA ASP A 71 6.11 7.57 -15.42
C ASP A 71 5.36 7.96 -14.13
N ASP A 72 5.16 9.25 -13.92
CA ASP A 72 4.37 9.79 -12.81
C ASP A 72 2.96 9.19 -12.81
N ASP A 73 2.40 8.87 -13.98
CA ASP A 73 1.09 8.24 -14.11
C ASP A 73 1.08 6.80 -13.57
N ARG A 74 2.13 6.02 -13.84
CA ARG A 74 2.27 4.65 -13.30
C ARG A 74 2.43 4.68 -11.79
N THR A 75 3.21 5.63 -11.29
CA THR A 75 3.36 5.84 -9.85
C THR A 75 2.02 6.20 -9.20
N ALA A 76 1.24 7.08 -9.83
CA ALA A 76 -0.09 7.46 -9.33
C ALA A 76 -1.08 6.29 -9.33
N VAL A 77 -1.03 5.39 -10.32
CA VAL A 77 -1.83 4.16 -10.33
C VAL A 77 -1.50 3.30 -9.10
N LEU A 78 -0.21 3.06 -8.82
CA LEU A 78 0.17 2.26 -7.66
C LEU A 78 -0.24 2.91 -6.34
N GLU A 79 -0.09 4.22 -6.21
CA GLU A 79 -0.50 4.94 -5.01
C GLU A 79 -2.02 4.90 -4.78
N LYS A 80 -2.84 4.89 -5.84
CA LYS A 80 -4.29 4.64 -5.75
C LYS A 80 -4.60 3.22 -5.25
N ILE A 81 -3.86 2.21 -5.70
CA ILE A 81 -4.00 0.83 -5.22
C ILE A 81 -3.64 0.75 -3.73
N LEU A 82 -2.51 1.35 -3.33
CA LEU A 82 -2.09 1.40 -1.92
C LEU A 82 -3.13 2.10 -1.04
N TYR A 83 -3.67 3.24 -1.49
CA TYR A 83 -4.71 3.96 -0.76
C TYR A 83 -6.03 3.17 -0.67
N LYS A 84 -6.44 2.51 -1.76
CA LYS A 84 -7.65 1.66 -1.78
C LYS A 84 -7.60 0.56 -0.73
N HIS A 85 -6.44 -0.08 -0.55
CA HIS A 85 -6.28 -1.23 0.35
C HIS A 85 -5.85 -0.86 1.77
N PHE A 86 -5.07 0.20 1.94
CA PHE A 86 -4.42 0.52 3.22
C PHE A 86 -4.67 1.97 3.69
N GLY A 87 -5.42 2.76 2.92
CA GLY A 87 -5.62 4.18 3.19
C GLY A 87 -4.30 4.92 3.30
N TRP A 88 -4.19 5.79 4.30
CA TRP A 88 -2.97 6.55 4.62
C TRP A 88 -1.81 5.71 5.18
N GLY A 89 -2.02 4.40 5.35
CA GLY A 89 -1.03 3.50 5.92
C GLY A 89 -0.72 3.80 7.38
N GLY A 90 0.28 3.09 7.92
CA GLY A 90 0.78 3.31 9.27
C GLY A 90 1.64 4.57 9.40
N PRO A 91 1.93 5.04 10.63
CA PRO A 91 2.80 6.19 10.87
C PRO A 91 4.16 6.07 10.15
N GLY A 92 4.53 7.08 9.37
CA GLY A 92 5.76 7.09 8.56
C GLY A 92 5.59 6.53 7.14
N SER A 93 4.35 6.23 6.73
CA SER A 93 4.00 5.96 5.34
C SER A 93 4.20 7.20 4.47
N SER A 94 4.65 6.99 3.24
CA SER A 94 4.84 8.05 2.24
C SER A 94 3.89 7.79 1.08
N LEU A 95 2.63 8.23 1.20
CA LEU A 95 1.76 8.42 0.04
C LEU A 95 2.18 9.74 -0.59
N ILE A 96 2.49 9.74 -1.88
CA ILE A 96 3.00 10.93 -2.55
C ILE A 96 2.12 11.32 -3.71
N SER A 97 0.93 11.85 -3.40
CA SER A 97 0.20 12.74 -4.31
C SER A 97 -1.07 13.27 -3.66
N GLU A 98 -1.18 14.60 -3.44
CA GLU A 98 -2.45 15.28 -3.10
C GLU A 98 -3.53 15.05 -4.17
N LYS A 99 -3.10 14.75 -5.40
CA LYS A 99 -3.92 14.46 -6.59
C LYS A 99 -4.74 13.17 -6.48
N ILE A 100 -4.48 12.32 -5.47
CA ILE A 100 -5.25 11.09 -5.19
C ILE A 100 -6.54 11.42 -4.41
N ILE A 101 -6.55 12.55 -3.71
CA ILE A 101 -7.64 12.96 -2.79
C ILE A 101 -8.67 13.84 -3.52
N SER A 102 -8.29 14.44 -4.66
CA SER A 102 -9.11 15.35 -5.48
C SER A 102 -9.97 14.63 -6.51
#